data_AF-A0A1Z4LN39-F1
#
_entry.id   AF-A0A1Z4LN39-F1
#
_cell.length_a   1.000
_cell.length_b   1.000
_cell.length_c   1.000
_cell.angle_alpha   90.00
_cell.angle_beta   90.00
_cell.angle_gamma   90.00
#
_symmetry.space_group_name_H-M   'P 1'
#
loop_
_entity.id
_entity.type
_entity.pdbx_description
1 polymer ?
#
loop_
_entity_poly.entity_id
_entity_poly.type
_entity_poly.pdbx_seq_one_letter_code
_entity_poly.pdbx_strand_id
1 'polypeptide(L)' 'MTTNKFSPLFRLALKALQYLAFIIIGFTFAAGLSGIIGTSQITISLFPLVFTFIWKSGVVLICLAGAAVLIESFR' A
#
# COMPACT_ATOMS: atom_id res chain seq x y z
N MET A 1 8.41 18.93 25.07
CA MET A 1 8.58 18.72 23.61
C MET A 1 8.88 17.24 23.39
N THR A 2 7.89 16.49 22.92
CA THR A 2 7.94 15.02 22.84
C THR A 2 8.83 14.61 21.65
N THR A 3 9.97 14.00 21.96
CA THR A 3 10.93 13.60 20.94
C THR A 3 10.35 12.45 20.11
N ASN A 4 10.44 12.63 18.80
CA ASN A 4 9.83 11.84 17.75
C ASN A 4 10.61 10.51 17.60
N LYS A 5 10.55 9.63 18.61
CA LYS A 5 11.15 8.29 18.62
C LYS A 5 10.35 7.30 17.75
N PHE A 6 9.97 7.67 16.53
CA PHE A 6 9.47 6.65 15.61
C PHE A 6 10.67 5.82 15.14
N SER A 7 10.67 4.54 15.51
CA SER A 7 11.64 3.56 15.02
C SER A 7 11.78 3.67 13.49
N PRO A 8 13.01 3.58 12.93
CA PRO A 8 13.23 3.70 11.49
C PRO A 8 12.39 2.71 10.67
N LEU A 9 12.01 1.57 11.28
CA LEU A 9 11.09 0.57 10.75
C LEU A 9 9.65 1.10 10.60
N PHE A 10 9.14 1.82 11.60
CA PHE A 10 7.82 2.45 11.53
C PHE A 10 7.77 3.51 10.41
N ARG A 11 8.86 4.26 10.26
CA ARG A 11 8.99 5.26 9.20
C ARG A 11 9.05 4.61 7.80
N LEU A 12 9.68 3.45 7.66
CA LEU A 12 9.67 2.63 6.45
C LEU A 12 8.27 2.09 6.14
N ALA A 13 7.56 1.57 7.14
CA ALA A 13 6.19 1.10 6.99
C ALA A 13 5.26 2.26 6.55
N LEU A 14 5.38 3.44 7.14
CA LEU A 14 4.61 4.62 6.73
C LEU A 14 4.90 5.05 5.29
N LYS A 15 6.18 5.04 4.89
CA LYS A 15 6.59 5.37 3.52
C LYS A 15 6.06 4.35 2.51
N ALA A 16 6.11 3.07 2.85
CA ALA A 16 5.59 2.01 2.01
C ALA A 16 4.05 2.06 1.93
N LEU A 17 3.36 2.40 3.02
CA LEU A 17 1.91 2.64 3.01
C LEU A 17 1.53 3.83 2.12
N GLN A 18 2.31 4.92 2.19
CA GLN A 18 2.10 6.11 1.35
C GLN A 18 2.28 5.79 -0.14
N TYR A 19 3.29 4.99 -0.49
CA TYR A 19 3.49 4.50 -1.86
C TYR A 19 2.34 3.58 -2.31
N LEU A 20 1.88 2.69 -1.43
CA LEU A 20 0.77 1.78 -1.72
C LEU A 20 -0.53 2.57 -1.96
N ALA A 21 -0.82 3.57 -1.13
CA ALA A 21 -1.95 4.48 -1.33
C ALA A 21 -1.86 5.23 -2.67
N PHE A 22 -0.67 5.69 -3.05
CA PHE A 22 -0.45 6.36 -4.33
C PHE A 22 -0.75 5.43 -5.53
N ILE A 23 -0.34 4.16 -5.45
CA ILE A 23 -0.63 3.15 -6.48
C ILE A 23 -2.14 2.89 -6.58
N ILE A 24 -2.85 2.77 -5.44
CA ILE A 24 -4.31 2.57 -5.43
C ILE A 24 -5.03 3.75 -6.08
N ILE A 25 -4.63 4.98 -5.72
CA ILE A 25 -5.21 6.20 -6.29
C ILE A 25 -4.96 6.26 -7.80
N GLY A 26 -3.72 6.01 -8.24
CA GLY A 26 -3.37 5.98 -9.66
C GLY A 26 -4.16 4.90 -10.43
N PHE A 27 -4.31 3.71 -9.85
CA PHE A 27 -5.10 2.64 -10.43
C PHE A 27 -6.59 2.97 -10.50
N THR A 28 -7.14 3.59 -9.45
CA THR A 28 -8.54 4.03 -9.41
C THR A 28 -8.81 5.09 -10.47
N PHE A 29 -7.88 6.04 -10.64
CA PHE A 29 -7.96 7.07 -11.66
C PHE A 29 -7.88 6.49 -13.08
N ALA A 30 -6.96 5.55 -13.33
CA ALA A 30 -6.84 4.84 -14.60
C ALA A 30 -8.08 3.99 -14.92
N ALA A 31 -8.65 3.32 -13.91
CA ALA A 31 -9.89 2.55 -14.05
C ALA A 31 -11.09 3.45 -14.38
N GLY A 32 -11.19 4.62 -13.74
CA GLY A 32 -12.20 5.63 -14.04
C GLY A 32 -12.10 6.15 -15.47
N LEU A 33 -10.89 6.49 -15.93
CA LEU A 33 -10.64 6.92 -17.32
C LEU A 33 -10.97 5.83 -18.34
N SER A 34 -10.65 4.57 -18.04
CA SER A 34 -10.97 3.44 -18.90
C SER A 34 -12.48 3.22 -19.07
N GLY A 35 -13.28 3.50 -18.03
CA GLY A 35 -14.74 3.49 -18.12
C GLY A 35 -15.30 4.53 -19.08
N ILE A 36 -14.62 5.68 -19.23
CA ILE A 36 -15.02 6.76 -20.15
C ILE A 36 -14.62 6.42 -21.59
N ILE A 37 -13.47 5.74 -21.78
CA ILE A 37 -12.89 5.42 -23.10
C ILE A 37 -13.49 4.12 -23.69
N GLY A 38 -14.24 3.34 -22.89
CA GLY A 38 -14.85 2.07 -23.34
C GLY A 38 -13.88 0.88 -23.30
N THR A 39 -12.69 1.04 -22.72
CA THR A 39 -11.67 0.00 -22.53
C THR A 39 -11.86 -0.83 -21.26
N SER A 40 -13.10 -0.86 -20.74
CA SER A 40 -13.47 -1.49 -19.47
C SER A 40 -13.06 -2.96 -19.38
N GLN A 41 -13.07 -3.71 -20.49
CA GLN A 41 -12.58 -5.10 -20.54
C GLN A 41 -11.10 -5.22 -20.12
N ILE A 42 -10.25 -4.29 -20.57
CA ILE A 42 -8.81 -4.32 -20.28
C ILE A 42 -8.57 -4.08 -18.78
N THR A 43 -9.34 -3.16 -18.20
CA THR A 43 -9.30 -2.88 -16.76
C THR A 43 -9.75 -4.07 -15.94
N ILE A 44 -10.81 -4.76 -16.33
CA ILE A 44 -11.29 -5.96 -15.63
C ILE A 44 -10.24 -7.07 -15.65
N SER A 45 -9.52 -7.25 -16.77
CA SER A 45 -8.45 -8.24 -16.87
C SER A 45 -7.20 -7.87 -16.04
N LEU A 46 -6.86 -6.59 -15.93
CA LEU A 46 -5.74 -6.13 -15.09
C LEU A 46 -6.10 -6.04 -13.59
N PHE A 47 -7.38 -5.91 -13.26
CA PHE A 47 -7.86 -5.79 -11.88
C PHE A 47 -7.34 -6.89 -10.94
N PRO A 48 -7.44 -8.20 -11.27
CA PRO A 48 -6.95 -9.25 -10.37
C PRO A 48 -5.43 -9.23 -10.19
N LEU A 49 -4.68 -8.81 -11.22
CA LEU A 49 -3.22 -8.70 -11.16
C LEU A 49 -2.81 -7.60 -10.17
N VAL A 50 -3.41 -6.42 -10.32
CA VAL A 50 -3.13 -5.26 -9.46
C VAL A 50 -3.63 -5.51 -8.03
N PHE A 51 -4.80 -6.13 -7.89
CA PHE A 51 -5.33 -6.54 -6.58
C PHE A 51 -4.41 -7.55 -5.88
N THR A 52 -3.89 -8.55 -6.60
CA THR A 52 -2.94 -9.52 -6.05
C THR A 52 -1.66 -8.83 -5.58
N PHE A 53 -1.15 -7.88 -6.37
CA PHE A 53 0.06 -7.12 -6.03
C PHE A 53 -0.16 -6.27 -4.78
N ILE A 54 -1.27 -5.53 -4.73
CA ILE A 54 -1.68 -4.71 -3.58
C ILE A 54 -1.87 -5.57 -2.33
N TRP A 55 -2.56 -6.72 -2.46
CA TRP A 55 -2.81 -7.63 -1.36
C TRP A 55 -1.51 -8.20 -0.78
N LYS A 56 -0.61 -8.66 -1.65
CA LYS A 56 0.72 -9.16 -1.27
C LYS A 56 1.54 -8.07 -0.58
N SER A 57 1.60 -6.87 -1.16
CA SER A 57 2.31 -5.74 -0.55
C SER A 57 1.71 -5.32 0.79
N GLY A 58 0.38 -5.30 0.91
CA GLY A 58 -0.33 -4.96 2.15
C GLY A 58 -0.06 -5.95 3.27
N VAL A 59 -0.06 -7.26 2.98
CA VAL A 59 0.28 -8.30 3.96
C VAL A 59 1.72 -8.15 4.44
N VAL A 60 2.68 -7.91 3.53
CA VAL A 60 4.09 -7.68 3.90
C VAL A 60 4.23 -6.45 4.80
N LEU A 61 3.53 -5.36 4.47
CA LEU A 61 3.50 -4.13 5.25
C LEU A 61 2.93 -4.32 6.66
N ILE A 62 1.81 -5.03 6.79
CA ILE A 62 1.19 -5.35 8.08
C ILE A 62 2.13 -6.22 8.91
N CYS A 63 2.78 -7.21 8.29
CA CYS A 63 3.74 -8.07 8.96
C CYS A 63 4.96 -7.27 9.46
N LEU A 64 5.46 -6.34 8.64
CA LEU A 64 6.58 -5.46 9.00
C LEU A 64 6.20 -4.47 10.11
N ALA A 65 4.97 -3.94 10.08
CA ALA A 65 4.44 -3.07 11.12
C ALA A 65 4.27 -3.83 12.45
N GLY A 66 3.73 -5.07 12.41
CA GLY A 66 3.60 -5.92 13.59
C GLY A 66 4.96 -6.29 14.20
N ALA A 67 5.94 -6.63 13.37
CA ALA A 67 7.31 -6.88 13.82
C ALA A 67 7.94 -5.63 14.46
N ALA A 68 7.71 -4.45 13.88
CA ALA A 68 8.18 -3.19 14.45
C ALA A 68 7.58 -2.91 15.83
N VAL A 69 6.27 -3.14 16.00
CA VAL A 69 5.58 -2.98 17.30
C VAL A 69 6.11 -3.98 18.33
N LEU A 70 6.35 -5.24 17.94
CA LEU A 70 6.92 -6.26 18.84
C LEU A 70 8.34 -5.90 19.29
N ILE A 71 9.19 -5.42 18.38
CA ILE A 71 10.56 -4.98 18.68
C ILE A 71 10.54 -3.76 19.61
N GLU A 72 9.64 -2.80 19.36
CA GLU A 72 9.50 -1.61 20.21
C GLU A 72 8.94 -1.97 21.60
N SER A 73 8.06 -2.97 21.69
CA SER A 73 7.52 -3.46 22.97
C SER A 73 8.52 -4.28 23.80
N PHE A 74 9.53 -4.88 23.15
CA PHE A 74 10.59 -5.63 23.83
C PHE A 74 11.76 -4.74 24.28
N ARG A 75 11.81 -3.48 23.85
CA ARG A 75 12.84 -2.49 24.15
C ARG A 75 12.40 -1.53 25.25
#